data_AF-A0ABD4A523-F1
#
_entry.id   AF-A0ABD4A523-F1
#
_cell.length_a   1.000
_cell.length_b   1.000
_cell.length_c   1.000
_cell.angle_alpha   90.00
_cell.angle_beta   90.00
_cell.angle_gamma   90.00
#
_symmetry.space_group_name_H-M   'P 1'
#
loop_
_entity.id
_entity.type
_entity.pdbx_description
1 polymer ?
#
loop_
_entity_poly.entity_id
_entity_poly.type
_entity_poly.pdbx_seq_one_letter_code
_entity_poly.pdbx_strand_id
1 'polypeptide(L)' 'MKAQIVQSYVFIEEKDFYRKEIINDDVIFRIQRLVEDTVVLTETFAKIREVKEAEYGF' A
#
# COMPACT_ATOMS: atom_id res chain seq x y z
N MET A 1 -8.22 -9.59 -13.76
CA MET A 1 -7.33 -9.73 -12.59
C MET A 1 -8.14 -9.36 -11.35
N LYS A 2 -8.18 -10.18 -10.30
CA LYS A 2 -8.80 -9.80 -9.02
C LYS A 2 -7.71 -9.15 -8.15
N ALA A 3 -7.75 -7.84 -8.01
CA ALA A 3 -6.83 -7.08 -7.17
C ALA A 3 -7.53 -6.65 -5.87
N GLN A 4 -6.78 -6.64 -4.78
CA GLN A 4 -7.21 -6.02 -3.53
C GLN A 4 -6.79 -4.55 -3.57
N ILE A 5 -7.73 -3.64 -3.27
CA ILE A 5 -7.49 -2.20 -3.30
C ILE A 5 -7.30 -1.73 -1.86
N VAL A 6 -6.21 -1.03 -1.61
CA VAL A 6 -5.98 -0.33 -0.34
C VAL A 6 -6.85 0.93 -0.33
N GLN A 7 -7.54 1.21 0.78
CA GLN A 7 -8.48 2.33 0.87
C GLN A 7 -7.78 3.70 0.88
N SER A 8 -6.55 3.75 1.39
CA SER A 8 -5.74 4.97 1.42
C SER A 8 -5.27 5.36 0.03
N TYR A 9 -5.30 6.66 -0.26
CA TYR A 9 -4.69 7.23 -1.45
C TYR A 9 -4.00 8.55 -1.12
N VAL A 10 -2.97 8.90 -1.89
CA VAL A 10 -2.25 10.17 -1.76
C VAL A 10 -2.45 10.96 -3.04
N PHE A 11 -3.01 12.16 -2.89
CA PHE A 11 -3.15 13.13 -3.97
C PHE A 11 -2.10 14.21 -3.79
N ILE A 12 -1.37 14.51 -4.87
CA ILE A 12 -0.22 15.43 -4.86
C ILE A 12 -0.51 16.52 -5.90
N GLU A 13 -0.34 17.78 -5.52
CA GLU A 13 -0.57 18.92 -6.38
C GLU A 13 0.74 19.43 -6.99
N GLU A 14 0.67 20.24 -8.06
CA GLU A 14 1.87 20.77 -8.75
C GLU A 14 2.81 21.54 -7.80
N LYS A 15 2.25 22.24 -6.81
CA LYS A 15 3.02 22.99 -5.79
C LYS A 15 3.92 22.11 -4.91
N ASP A 16 3.60 20.82 -4.81
CA ASP A 16 4.36 19.88 -3.99
C ASP A 16 5.59 19.33 -4.74
N PHE A 17 5.75 19.71 -6.01
CA PHE A 17 6.89 19.33 -6.85
C PHE A 17 7.82 20.51 -7.12
N TYR A 18 9.13 20.24 -7.03
CA TYR A 18 10.17 21.14 -7.53
C TYR A 18 11.21 20.34 -8.29
N ARG A 19 11.47 20.69 -9.56
CA ARG A 19 12.48 20.02 -10.41
C ARG A 19 12.35 18.48 -10.47
N LYS A 20 11.11 17.97 -10.46
CA LYS A 20 10.77 16.53 -10.44
C LYS A 20 11.02 15.82 -9.11
N GLU A 21 11.27 16.56 -8.04
CA GLU A 21 11.36 16.05 -6.68
C GLU A 21 10.12 16.48 -5.89
N ILE A 22 9.63 15.61 -4.99
CA ILE A 22 8.58 15.95 -4.04
C ILE A 22 9.26 16.72 -2.91
N ILE A 23 8.83 17.95 -2.66
CA ILE A 23 9.40 18.81 -1.62
C ILE A 23 8.53 18.92 -0.37
N ASN A 24 7.29 18.42 -0.44
CA ASN A 24 6.36 18.46 0.68
C ASN A 24 6.53 17.22 1.57
N ASP A 25 7.08 17.41 2.77
CA ASP A 25 7.31 16.34 3.74
C ASP A 25 6.02 15.63 4.19
N ASP A 26 4.87 16.34 4.25
CA ASP A 26 3.59 15.71 4.57
C ASP A 26 3.17 14.70 3.50
N VAL A 27 3.38 15.06 2.22
CA VAL A 27 3.13 14.14 1.10
C VAL A 27 4.04 12.92 1.19
N ILE A 28 5.32 13.11 1.50
CA ILE A 28 6.27 12.00 1.68
C ILE A 28 5.80 11.07 2.80
N PHE A 29 5.40 11.61 3.94
CA PHE A 29 4.91 10.83 5.07
C PHE A 29 3.63 10.07 4.74
N ARG A 30 2.70 10.69 4.01
CA ARG A 30 1.48 10.03 3.53
C ARG A 30 1.78 8.90 2.56
N ILE A 31 2.78 9.05 1.69
CA ILE A 31 3.24 7.99 0.79
C ILE A 31 3.83 6.83 1.61
N GLN A 32 4.65 7.11 2.63
CA GLN A 32 5.19 6.06 3.50
C GLN A 32 4.08 5.25 4.17
N ARG A 33 3.06 5.92 4.72
CA ARG A 33 1.90 5.23 5.30
C ARG A 33 1.13 4.39 4.27
N LEU A 34 0.93 4.91 3.05
CA LEU A 34 0.30 4.15 1.97
C LEU A 34 1.08 2.87 1.63
N VAL A 35 2.41 2.94 1.64
CA VAL A 35 3.29 1.77 1.44
C VAL A 35 3.12 0.78 2.58
N GLU A 36 3.14 1.24 3.84
CA GLU A 36 2.91 0.40 5.02
C GLU A 36 1.57 -0.34 4.93
N ASP A 37 0.48 0.36 4.65
CA ASP A 37 -0.86 -0.22 4.52
C ASP A 37 -0.91 -1.27 3.40
N THR A 38 -0.21 -1.02 2.28
CA THR A 38 -0.13 -1.96 1.15
C THR A 38 0.62 -3.25 1.52
N VAL A 39 1.74 -3.13 2.23
CA VAL A 39 2.51 -4.28 2.70
C VAL A 39 1.70 -5.10 3.70
N VAL A 40 1.09 -4.45 4.70
CA VAL A 40 0.25 -5.11 5.70
C VAL A 40 -0.91 -5.87 5.05
N LEU A 41 -1.60 -5.26 4.09
CA LEU A 41 -2.67 -5.90 3.35
C LEU A 41 -2.17 -7.16 2.63
N THR A 42 -1.03 -7.05 1.93
CA THR A 42 -0.44 -8.13 1.16
C THR A 42 -0.04 -9.30 2.06
N GLU A 43 0.66 -9.03 3.16
CA GLU A 43 1.08 -10.05 4.12
C GLU A 43 -0.12 -10.73 4.79
N THR A 44 -1.14 -9.96 5.15
CA THR A 44 -2.35 -10.50 5.77
C THR A 44 -3.07 -11.45 4.82
N PHE A 45 -3.23 -11.05 3.56
CA PHE A 45 -3.83 -11.92 2.56
C PHE A 45 -2.98 -13.16 2.26
N ALA A 46 -1.65 -13.03 2.21
CA ALA A 46 -0.75 -14.16 2.04
C ALA A 46 -0.90 -15.18 3.18
N LYS A 47 -0.84 -14.72 4.43
CA LYS A 47 -1.01 -15.57 5.62
C LYS A 47 -2.38 -16.23 5.68
N ILE A 48 -3.46 -15.49 5.40
CA ILE A 48 -4.81 -16.06 5.37
C ILE A 48 -4.93 -17.13 4.28
N ARG A 49 -4.29 -16.90 3.13
CA ARG A 49 -4.28 -17.87 2.03
C ARG A 49 -3.50 -19.13 2.41
N GLU A 50 -2.33 -18.99 3.02
CA GLU A 50 -1.54 -20.13 3.53
C GLU A 50 -2.32 -20.96 4.55
N VAL A 51 -2.99 -20.31 5.51
CA VAL A 51 -3.83 -20.98 6.51
C VAL A 51 -4.98 -21.75 5.83
N LYS A 52 -5.67 -21.12 4.87
CA LYS A 52 -6.72 -21.79 4.11
C LYS A 52 -6.20 -22.97 3.30
N GLU A 53 -5.07 -22.81 2.62
CA GLU A 53 -4.45 -23.90 1.86
C GLU A 53 -4.05 -25.07 2.78
N ALA A 54 -3.58 -24.79 4.00
CA ALA A 54 -3.31 -25.82 5.01
C ALA A 54 -4.59 -26.50 5.55
N GLU A 55 -5.70 -25.78 5.68
CA GLU A 55 -7.02 -26.35 6.05
C GLU A 55 -7.58 -27.30 4.96
N TYR A 56 -7.28 -27.05 3.68
CA TYR A 56 -7.72 -27.90 2.57
C TYR A 56 -6.89 -29.18 2.37
N GLY A 57 -5.78 -29.35 3.12
CA GLY A 57 -5.10 -30.62 3.34
C GLY A 57 -4.88 -31.51 2.10
N PHE A 58 -3.78 -31.29 1.38
CA PHE A 58 -3.04 -32.35 0.72
C PHE A 58 -1.69 -32.54 1.42
#